data_AF-A0A2D8RQQ9-F1
#
_entry.id   AF-A0A2D8RQQ9-F1
#
_cell.length_a   1.000
_cell.length_b   1.000
_cell.length_c   1.000
_cell.angle_alpha   90.00
_cell.angle_beta   90.00
_cell.angle_gamma   90.00
#
_symmetry.space_group_name_H-M   'P 1'
#
loop_
_entity.id
_entity.type
_entity.pdbx_description
1 polymer ?
#
loop_
_entity_poly.entity_id
_entity_poly.type
_entity_poly.pdbx_seq_one_letter_code
_entity_poly.pdbx_strand_id
1 'polypeptide(L)'
;MENGRVSGAVCSDQTGNRSFDIKARCVIDATIVFSDSIRRMDNPQVQRIITASQGPHIVVDEEKLPMKSALIVPKTSEGRVLFSIPWHNRIIIGTTDTPVNSIDEPPKPFAEEIGFILDNANQYFSATIDLSDIKSAYAGLRPLVNQNPKGGSTSQISRDHHIEISDTGLITIAGGKWTTYRKMGEEVINKAEEFSGLDSLGCQTESLEIHTLMPTATSEEEKLHADLPFTRDQLQASIKSEMAMTIEDVLARRLRATVLDNEAATSLANEVASILVSTGRLSETGKAKAIEEFIANNQIDLKSLPSMESGS
;
A
#
# COMPACT_ATOMS: atom_id res chain seq x y z
N MET A 1 8.69 8.20 28.31
CA MET A 1 9.62 7.37 29.10
C MET A 1 9.27 7.49 30.56
N GLU A 2 9.20 6.39 31.28
CA GLU A 2 9.00 6.32 32.73
C GLU A 2 9.92 5.24 33.29
N ASN A 3 10.74 5.57 34.31
CA ASN A 3 11.74 4.66 34.89
C ASN A 3 12.69 4.01 33.85
N GLY A 4 13.09 4.77 32.82
CA GLY A 4 13.96 4.27 31.75
C GLY A 4 13.27 3.35 30.73
N ARG A 5 11.93 3.22 30.78
CA ARG A 5 11.14 2.43 29.83
C ARG A 5 10.18 3.26 28.99
N VAL A 6 9.89 2.79 27.79
CA VAL A 6 8.84 3.36 26.95
C VAL A 6 7.49 3.16 27.63
N SER A 7 6.69 4.23 27.72
CA SER A 7 5.44 4.27 28.49
C SER A 7 4.27 4.90 27.73
N GLY A 8 4.42 5.06 26.41
CA GLY A 8 3.46 5.79 25.60
C GLY A 8 4.08 6.48 24.39
N ALA A 9 3.31 7.36 23.77
CA ALA A 9 3.70 8.16 22.61
C ALA A 9 3.10 9.58 22.68
N VAL A 10 3.78 10.54 22.06
CA VAL A 10 3.22 11.86 21.76
C VAL A 10 2.70 11.82 20.32
N CYS A 11 1.41 12.05 20.15
CA CYS A 11 0.74 11.95 18.85
C CYS A 11 0.35 13.33 18.34
N SER A 12 0.44 13.51 17.02
CA SER A 12 -0.03 14.73 16.33
C SER A 12 -1.19 14.39 15.39
N ASP A 13 -2.35 14.97 15.64
CA ASP A 13 -3.58 14.88 14.85
C ASP A 13 -3.38 15.61 13.51
N GLN A 14 -3.20 14.84 12.44
CA GLN A 14 -3.03 15.36 11.07
C GLN A 14 -4.30 15.99 10.50
N THR A 15 -5.45 15.88 11.16
CA THR A 15 -6.73 16.48 10.73
C THR A 15 -7.05 17.80 11.44
N GLY A 16 -6.54 17.98 12.66
CA GLY A 16 -6.92 19.09 13.54
C GLY A 16 -5.76 19.90 14.12
N ASN A 17 -4.50 19.61 13.73
CA ASN A 17 -3.28 20.26 14.24
C ASN A 17 -3.14 20.24 15.78
N ARG A 18 -3.67 19.20 16.43
CA ARG A 18 -3.58 19.03 17.89
C ARG A 18 -2.49 18.01 18.21
N SER A 19 -1.77 18.22 19.31
CA SER A 19 -0.87 17.21 19.86
C SER A 19 -1.38 16.72 21.21
N PHE A 20 -1.23 15.43 21.48
CA PHE A 20 -1.71 14.81 22.71
C PHE A 20 -0.86 13.59 23.08
N ASP A 21 -0.86 13.27 24.37
CA ASP A 21 -0.09 12.16 24.92
C ASP A 21 -0.98 10.93 25.08
N ILE A 22 -0.47 9.77 24.65
CA ILE A 22 -1.05 8.46 24.93
C ILE A 22 -0.15 7.74 25.91
N LYS A 23 -0.72 7.26 27.02
CA LYS A 23 -0.02 6.37 27.96
C LYS A 23 -0.34 4.91 27.63
N ALA A 24 0.68 4.06 27.65
CA ALA A 24 0.55 2.64 27.37
C ALA A 24 1.46 1.81 28.27
N ARG A 25 1.01 0.60 28.62
CA ARG A 25 1.84 -0.38 29.36
C ARG A 25 2.91 -1.03 28.48
N CYS A 26 2.63 -1.13 27.19
CA CYS A 26 3.47 -1.73 26.16
C CYS A 26 3.30 -0.91 24.88
N VAL A 27 4.39 -0.69 24.15
CA VAL A 27 4.38 0.00 22.85
C VAL A 27 4.99 -0.92 21.80
N ILE A 28 4.23 -1.15 20.73
CA ILE A 28 4.66 -1.96 19.58
C ILE A 28 4.82 -1.03 18.37
N ASP A 29 6.03 -0.96 17.83
CA ASP A 29 6.29 -0.40 16.50
C ASP A 29 5.97 -1.46 15.42
N ALA A 30 4.86 -1.23 14.72
CA ALA A 30 4.45 -2.00 13.55
C ALA A 30 4.40 -1.12 12.29
N THR A 31 5.34 -0.17 12.17
CA THR A 31 5.38 0.79 11.05
C THR A 31 6.12 0.27 9.80
N ILE A 32 6.51 -1.01 9.79
CA ILE A 32 6.95 -1.77 8.63
C ILE A 32 8.18 -1.14 7.95
N VAL A 33 8.00 -0.43 6.83
CA VAL A 33 9.11 0.22 6.10
C VAL A 33 9.67 1.41 6.89
N PHE A 34 8.86 1.99 7.78
CA PHE A 34 9.24 3.13 8.61
C PHE A 34 9.79 2.75 9.98
N SER A 35 9.93 1.45 10.29
CA SER A 35 10.34 0.99 11.62
C SER A 35 11.66 1.61 12.09
N ASP A 36 12.64 1.79 11.20
CA ASP A 36 13.90 2.43 11.57
C ASP A 36 13.75 3.89 12.04
N SER A 37 12.73 4.61 11.59
CA SER A 37 12.43 5.96 12.08
C SER A 37 11.95 5.93 13.52
N ILE A 38 11.07 4.98 13.87
CA ILE A 38 10.55 4.82 15.24
C ILE A 38 11.62 4.27 16.17
N ARG A 39 12.37 3.24 15.75
CA ARG A 39 13.50 2.69 16.50
C ARG A 39 14.54 3.74 16.86
N ARG A 40 14.78 4.72 15.97
CA ARG A 40 15.71 5.84 16.23
C ARG A 40 15.15 6.92 17.14
N MET A 41 13.83 7.04 17.29
CA MET A 41 13.23 7.86 18.34
C MET A 41 13.53 7.28 19.73
N ASP A 42 13.60 5.94 19.83
CA ASP A 42 13.97 5.23 21.07
C ASP A 42 15.48 5.25 21.32
N ASN A 43 16.28 4.85 20.33
CA ASN A 43 17.75 4.89 20.39
C ASN A 43 18.34 5.49 19.10
N PRO A 44 18.81 6.75 19.12
CA PRO A 44 19.37 7.40 17.94
C PRO A 44 20.58 6.68 17.29
N GLN A 45 21.28 5.82 18.05
CA GLN A 45 22.47 5.09 17.58
C GLN A 45 22.15 3.69 17.04
N VAL A 46 20.88 3.26 17.07
CA VAL A 46 20.50 1.94 16.56
C VAL A 46 20.79 1.81 15.07
N GLN A 47 21.38 0.68 14.69
CA GLN A 47 21.64 0.37 13.28
C GLN A 47 20.33 0.13 12.55
N ARG A 48 20.25 0.62 11.31
CA ARG A 48 19.10 0.36 10.43
C ARG A 48 19.03 -1.11 10.07
N ILE A 49 17.82 -1.65 10.08
CA ILE A 49 17.55 -3.04 9.67
C ILE A 49 16.68 -3.10 8.41
N ILE A 50 16.04 -2.00 8.01
CA ILE A 50 15.19 -1.97 6.83
C ILE A 50 16.00 -1.60 5.60
N THR A 51 15.91 -2.44 4.58
CA THR A 51 16.25 -2.12 3.19
C THR A 51 14.96 -2.11 2.39
N ALA A 52 14.62 -0.98 1.78
CA ALA A 52 13.41 -0.87 0.97
C ALA A 52 13.68 -1.26 -0.48
N SER A 53 12.72 -1.94 -1.09
CA SER A 53 12.69 -2.11 -2.54
C SER A 53 11.29 -1.89 -3.11
N GLN A 54 11.23 -1.34 -4.32
CA GLN A 54 10.00 -1.01 -5.00
C GLN A 54 9.51 -2.18 -5.87
N GLY A 55 8.19 -2.35 -5.88
CA GLY A 55 7.48 -3.29 -6.74
C GLY A 55 6.30 -2.64 -7.44
N PRO A 56 6.45 -2.23 -8.70
CA PRO A 56 5.38 -1.63 -9.46
C PRO A 56 4.52 -2.66 -10.17
N HIS A 57 3.30 -2.23 -10.49
CA HIS A 57 2.38 -2.90 -11.39
C HIS A 57 1.80 -1.86 -12.35
N ILE A 58 1.46 -2.30 -13.55
CA ILE A 58 0.62 -1.56 -14.49
C ILE A 58 -0.73 -2.26 -14.61
N VAL A 59 -1.75 -1.52 -15.00
CA VAL A 59 -3.10 -2.02 -15.21
C VAL A 59 -3.57 -1.64 -16.60
N VAL A 60 -4.10 -2.61 -17.34
CA VAL A 60 -4.64 -2.44 -18.69
C VAL A 60 -6.05 -2.99 -18.77
N ASP A 61 -6.78 -2.64 -19.82
CA ASP A 61 -8.11 -3.17 -20.05
C ASP A 61 -8.09 -4.66 -20.43
N GLU A 62 -9.03 -5.45 -19.90
CA GLU A 62 -9.19 -6.86 -20.30
C GLU A 62 -9.56 -6.98 -21.78
N GLU A 63 -10.22 -5.98 -22.39
CA GLU A 63 -10.51 -5.99 -23.83
C GLU A 63 -9.23 -6.07 -24.69
N LYS A 64 -8.12 -5.48 -24.20
CA LYS A 64 -6.82 -5.53 -24.87
C LYS A 64 -6.12 -6.87 -24.70
N LEU A 65 -6.28 -7.48 -23.52
CA LEU A 65 -5.68 -8.76 -23.13
C LEU A 65 -6.74 -9.67 -22.51
N PRO A 66 -7.59 -10.32 -23.34
CA PRO A 66 -8.68 -11.12 -22.82
C PRO A 66 -8.13 -12.36 -22.10
N MET A 67 -8.21 -12.38 -20.77
CA MET A 67 -7.74 -13.49 -19.94
C MET A 67 -8.63 -13.75 -18.73
N LYS A 68 -9.00 -15.02 -18.54
CA LYS A 68 -9.88 -15.46 -17.45
C LYS A 68 -9.15 -16.10 -16.27
N SER A 69 -7.84 -16.27 -16.38
CA SER A 69 -7.02 -16.94 -15.36
C SER A 69 -5.69 -16.23 -15.23
N ALA A 70 -5.16 -16.19 -14.01
CA ALA A 70 -3.86 -15.59 -13.76
C ALA A 70 -2.77 -16.34 -14.53
N LEU A 71 -1.87 -15.59 -15.17
CA LEU A 71 -0.70 -16.10 -15.86
C LEU A 71 0.54 -15.84 -14.99
N ILE A 72 1.41 -16.84 -14.91
CA ILE A 72 2.75 -16.71 -14.37
C ILE A 72 3.71 -16.70 -15.56
N VAL A 73 4.44 -15.61 -15.72
CA VAL A 73 5.53 -15.46 -16.68
C VAL A 73 6.81 -15.90 -15.96
N PRO A 74 7.31 -17.13 -16.20
CA PRO A 74 8.27 -17.79 -15.31
C PRO A 74 9.71 -17.30 -15.49
N LYS A 75 10.00 -16.59 -16.59
CA LYS A 75 11.34 -16.11 -16.91
C LYS A 75 11.28 -14.76 -17.61
N THR A 76 11.55 -13.70 -16.85
CA THR A 76 11.89 -12.41 -17.43
C THR A 76 13.34 -12.38 -17.91
N SER A 77 13.73 -11.31 -18.60
CA SER A 77 15.12 -11.04 -19.01
C SER A 77 16.12 -11.12 -17.84
N GLU A 78 15.67 -10.90 -16.61
CA GLU A 78 16.48 -10.94 -15.39
C GLU A 78 16.23 -12.16 -14.50
N GLY A 79 15.54 -13.20 -15.01
CA GLY A 79 15.25 -14.42 -14.27
C GLY A 79 14.23 -14.25 -13.13
N ARG A 80 13.43 -13.19 -13.19
CA ARG A 80 12.33 -12.93 -12.24
C ARG A 80 11.02 -13.50 -12.79
N VAL A 81 9.98 -13.46 -11.95
CA VAL A 81 8.62 -13.86 -12.30
C VAL A 81 7.73 -12.61 -12.40
N LEU A 82 6.96 -12.52 -13.48
CA LEU A 82 5.84 -11.59 -13.58
C LEU A 82 4.52 -12.37 -13.49
N PHE A 83 3.49 -11.70 -13.03
CA PHE A 83 2.11 -12.15 -12.97
C PHE A 83 1.28 -11.22 -13.83
N SER A 84 0.31 -11.80 -14.54
CA SER A 84 -0.79 -11.08 -15.16
C SER A 84 -2.08 -11.62 -14.55
N ILE A 85 -2.83 -10.78 -13.85
CA ILE A 85 -3.95 -11.18 -13.00
C ILE A 85 -5.21 -10.43 -13.45
N PRO A 86 -6.27 -11.14 -13.90
CA PRO A 86 -7.54 -10.51 -14.20
C PRO A 86 -8.26 -10.08 -12.91
N TRP A 87 -8.74 -8.83 -12.88
CA TRP A 87 -9.45 -8.24 -11.76
C TRP A 87 -10.37 -7.09 -12.24
N HIS A 88 -11.69 -7.22 -12.05
CA HIS A 88 -12.70 -6.23 -12.45
C HIS A 88 -12.55 -5.67 -13.89
N ASN A 89 -12.57 -6.55 -14.90
CA ASN A 89 -12.41 -6.17 -16.32
C ASN A 89 -11.11 -5.41 -16.62
N ARG A 90 -10.10 -5.63 -15.78
CA ARG A 90 -8.74 -5.12 -15.93
C ARG A 90 -7.75 -6.25 -15.75
N ILE A 91 -6.56 -6.09 -16.31
CA ILE A 91 -5.43 -6.98 -16.09
C ILE A 91 -4.34 -6.23 -15.33
N ILE A 92 -4.00 -6.72 -14.14
CA ILE A 92 -2.86 -6.23 -13.37
C ILE A 92 -1.61 -7.00 -13.81
N ILE A 93 -0.57 -6.29 -14.23
CA ILE A 93 0.68 -6.88 -14.70
C ILE A 93 1.84 -6.37 -13.84
N GLY A 94 2.60 -7.28 -13.24
CA GLY A 94 3.75 -6.95 -12.40
C GLY A 94 4.32 -8.20 -11.72
N THR A 95 5.43 -8.13 -10.99
CA THR A 95 6.15 -6.95 -10.52
C THR A 95 7.65 -7.10 -10.76
N THR A 96 8.38 -6.00 -10.63
CA THR A 96 9.84 -6.01 -10.43
C THR A 96 10.22 -5.81 -8.94
N ASP A 97 11.52 -5.72 -8.66
CA ASP A 97 12.14 -5.52 -7.34
C ASP A 97 13.33 -4.56 -7.50
N THR A 98 13.07 -3.26 -7.36
CA THR A 98 14.05 -2.20 -7.60
C THR A 98 14.50 -1.62 -6.27
N PRO A 99 15.79 -1.71 -5.89
CA PRO A 99 16.28 -1.08 -4.67
C PRO A 99 16.01 0.43 -4.67
N VAL A 100 15.54 0.98 -3.56
CA VAL A 100 15.35 2.43 -3.40
C VAL A 100 16.18 2.96 -2.23
N ASN A 101 16.70 4.17 -2.40
CA ASN A 101 17.56 4.82 -1.40
C ASN A 101 16.77 5.71 -0.42
N SER A 102 15.54 6.07 -0.77
CA SER A 102 14.59 6.80 0.05
C SER A 102 13.25 6.07 0.13
N ILE A 103 12.50 6.36 1.18
CA ILE A 103 11.11 5.91 1.34
C ILE A 103 10.25 7.12 0.98
N ASP A 104 9.68 7.08 -0.22
CA ASP A 104 8.75 8.10 -0.69
C ASP A 104 7.32 7.67 -0.36
N GLU A 105 6.45 8.63 -0.01
CA GLU A 105 5.06 8.39 0.33
C GLU A 105 4.13 9.36 -0.43
N PRO A 106 3.29 8.89 -1.38
CA PRO A 106 3.28 7.52 -1.90
C PRO A 106 4.48 7.23 -2.83
N PRO A 107 4.98 5.98 -2.87
CA PRO A 107 5.97 5.58 -3.87
C PRO A 107 5.36 5.60 -5.27
N LYS A 108 6.14 6.05 -6.26
CA LYS A 108 5.71 6.12 -7.67
C LYS A 108 6.54 5.17 -8.54
N PRO A 109 5.93 4.42 -9.47
CA PRO A 109 6.67 3.61 -10.43
C PRO A 109 7.69 4.44 -11.21
N PHE A 110 8.88 3.90 -11.41
CA PHE A 110 9.85 4.52 -12.32
C PHE A 110 9.54 4.16 -13.77
N ALA A 111 9.94 5.04 -14.68
CA ALA A 111 9.77 4.86 -16.13
C ALA A 111 10.38 3.52 -16.59
N GLU A 112 11.60 3.23 -16.16
CA GLU A 112 12.33 2.02 -16.52
C GLU A 112 11.62 0.74 -16.05
N GLU A 113 10.90 0.81 -14.92
CA GLU A 113 10.14 -0.33 -14.42
C GLU A 113 8.88 -0.61 -15.22
N ILE A 114 8.20 0.45 -15.69
CA ILE A 114 7.05 0.33 -16.61
C ILE A 114 7.51 -0.28 -17.93
N GLY A 115 8.61 0.23 -18.51
CA GLY A 115 9.22 -0.32 -19.71
C GLY A 115 9.58 -1.81 -19.55
N PHE A 116 10.23 -2.17 -18.44
CA PHE A 116 10.55 -3.55 -18.11
C PHE A 116 9.31 -4.46 -18.08
N ILE A 117 8.21 -4.00 -17.48
CA ILE A 117 6.97 -4.79 -17.43
C ILE A 117 6.39 -4.98 -18.84
N LEU A 118 6.34 -3.92 -19.66
CA LEU A 118 5.84 -3.99 -21.03
C LEU A 118 6.68 -4.94 -21.90
N ASP A 119 8.00 -4.78 -21.89
CA ASP A 119 8.95 -5.59 -22.67
C ASP A 119 8.82 -7.08 -22.34
N ASN A 120 8.70 -7.41 -21.05
CA ASN A 120 8.59 -8.80 -20.62
C ASN A 120 7.18 -9.35 -20.82
N ALA A 121 6.11 -8.55 -20.66
CA ALA A 121 4.74 -9.01 -20.90
C ALA A 121 4.49 -9.28 -22.39
N ASN A 122 4.96 -8.39 -23.27
CA ASN A 122 4.76 -8.49 -24.73
C ASN A 122 5.49 -9.70 -25.37
N GLN A 123 6.42 -10.34 -24.67
CA GLN A 123 7.03 -11.60 -25.12
C GLN A 123 6.09 -12.81 -25.01
N TYR A 124 5.05 -12.72 -24.19
CA TYR A 124 4.16 -13.85 -23.89
C TYR A 124 2.74 -13.65 -24.42
N PHE A 125 2.31 -12.42 -24.67
CA PHE A 125 0.99 -12.12 -25.22
C PHE A 125 1.03 -12.01 -26.74
N SER A 126 -0.06 -12.43 -27.40
CA SER A 126 -0.23 -12.27 -28.84
C SER A 126 -0.60 -10.84 -29.26
N ALA A 127 -1.18 -10.07 -28.34
CA ALA A 127 -1.46 -8.64 -28.53
C ALA A 127 -0.35 -7.82 -27.86
N THR A 128 0.11 -6.78 -28.56
CA THR A 128 1.09 -5.84 -28.03
C THR A 128 0.41 -4.77 -27.20
N ILE A 129 0.92 -4.57 -25.99
CA ILE A 129 0.52 -3.51 -25.06
C ILE A 129 1.53 -2.37 -25.18
N ASP A 130 1.05 -1.14 -25.29
CA ASP A 130 1.88 0.05 -25.25
C ASP A 130 1.46 1.00 -24.12
N LEU A 131 2.17 2.12 -23.99
CA LEU A 131 1.93 3.08 -22.91
C LEU A 131 0.53 3.68 -22.92
N SER A 132 -0.12 3.78 -24.09
CA SER A 132 -1.48 4.31 -24.21
C SER A 132 -2.55 3.34 -23.74
N ASP A 133 -2.23 2.05 -23.59
CA ASP A 133 -3.14 1.04 -23.04
C ASP A 133 -3.18 1.05 -21.50
N ILE A 134 -2.23 1.73 -20.85
CA ILE A 134 -2.10 1.75 -19.38
C ILE A 134 -3.20 2.64 -18.78
N LYS A 135 -4.09 2.03 -18.00
CA LYS A 135 -5.17 2.70 -17.25
C LYS A 135 -4.70 3.21 -15.88
N SER A 136 -3.73 2.52 -15.29
CA SER A 136 -3.07 2.97 -14.06
C SER A 136 -1.72 2.27 -13.88
N ALA A 137 -0.89 2.83 -13.00
CA ALA A 137 0.34 2.23 -12.53
C ALA A 137 0.55 2.65 -11.07
N TYR A 138 1.00 1.72 -10.25
CA TYR A 138 1.21 1.97 -8.83
C TYR A 138 2.42 1.17 -8.32
N ALA A 139 3.05 1.67 -7.28
CA ALA A 139 4.20 1.05 -6.64
C ALA A 139 3.90 0.75 -5.17
N GLY A 140 4.57 -0.27 -4.65
CA GLY A 140 4.63 -0.55 -3.23
C GLY A 140 6.07 -0.77 -2.78
N LEU A 141 6.38 -0.39 -1.54
CA LEU A 141 7.67 -0.63 -0.93
C LEU A 141 7.67 -1.93 -0.12
N ARG A 142 8.71 -2.72 -0.29
CA ARG A 142 8.94 -3.97 0.42
C ARG A 142 9.89 -3.73 1.60
N PRO A 143 9.49 -4.10 2.83
CA PRO A 143 10.31 -3.96 4.04
C PRO A 143 11.29 -5.13 4.18
N LEU A 144 12.42 -5.11 3.47
CA LEU A 144 13.37 -6.22 3.56
C LEU A 144 14.23 -6.06 4.82
N VAL A 145 14.25 -7.08 5.68
CA VAL A 145 15.04 -7.04 6.92
C VAL A 145 16.46 -7.53 6.65
N ASN A 146 17.41 -6.61 6.74
CA ASN A 146 18.83 -6.88 6.51
C ASN A 146 19.63 -6.75 7.80
N GLN A 147 19.90 -7.90 8.42
CA GLN A 147 20.74 -7.98 9.62
C GLN A 147 22.24 -7.92 9.33
N ASN A 148 22.66 -7.96 8.05
CA ASN A 148 24.06 -7.88 7.62
C ASN A 148 24.20 -6.96 6.39
N PRO A 149 24.31 -5.63 6.57
CA PRO A 149 24.31 -4.65 5.47
C PRO A 149 25.54 -4.69 4.53
N LYS A 150 26.42 -5.69 4.65
CA LYS A 150 27.58 -5.86 3.76
C LYS A 150 27.18 -6.49 2.42
N GLY A 151 26.54 -5.70 1.54
CA GLY A 151 26.45 -5.92 0.10
C GLY A 151 25.75 -7.22 -0.38
N GLY A 152 24.66 -7.07 -1.15
CA GLY A 152 23.95 -8.17 -1.80
C GLY A 152 22.72 -7.65 -2.57
N SER A 153 22.18 -8.45 -3.49
CA SER A 153 20.93 -8.10 -4.18
C SER A 153 19.76 -8.13 -3.18
N THR A 154 18.86 -7.13 -3.23
CA THR A 154 17.64 -7.08 -2.39
C THR A 154 16.79 -8.34 -2.52
N SER A 155 16.81 -8.98 -3.70
CA SER A 155 16.10 -10.24 -3.97
C SER A 155 16.52 -11.40 -3.05
N GLN A 156 17.72 -11.35 -2.47
CA GLN A 156 18.29 -12.38 -1.60
C GLN A 156 18.12 -12.08 -0.11
N ILE A 157 17.64 -10.88 0.26
CA ILE A 157 17.39 -10.51 1.64
C ILE A 157 16.14 -11.24 2.15
N SER A 158 16.17 -11.69 3.42
CA SER A 158 15.04 -12.42 4.01
C SER A 158 13.75 -11.62 3.94
N ARG A 159 12.67 -12.31 3.58
CA ARG A 159 11.29 -11.79 3.54
C ARG A 159 10.47 -12.22 4.76
N ASP A 160 11.11 -12.84 5.74
CA ASP A 160 10.45 -13.21 7.00
C ASP A 160 10.36 -11.99 7.91
N HIS A 161 9.45 -12.05 8.88
CA HIS A 161 9.36 -10.98 9.87
C HIS A 161 10.44 -11.12 10.93
N HIS A 162 10.80 -10.00 11.52
CA HIS A 162 11.74 -9.90 12.62
C HIS A 162 11.07 -9.17 13.78
N ILE A 163 11.21 -9.72 14.98
CA ILE A 163 10.74 -9.08 16.22
C ILE A 163 11.94 -8.84 17.13
N GLU A 164 12.13 -7.59 17.54
CA GLU A 164 13.12 -7.19 18.53
C GLU A 164 12.46 -6.41 19.67
N ILE A 165 13.08 -6.46 20.85
CA ILE A 165 12.69 -5.68 22.03
C ILE A 165 13.93 -4.89 22.45
N SER A 166 13.83 -3.56 22.50
CA SER A 166 14.94 -2.69 22.90
C SER A 166 15.15 -2.70 24.42
N ASP A 167 16.27 -2.14 24.88
CA ASP A 167 16.59 -2.03 26.31
C ASP A 167 15.54 -1.20 27.10
N THR A 168 14.87 -0.27 26.42
CA THR A 168 13.79 0.56 26.97
C THR A 168 12.42 -0.12 26.87
N GLY A 169 12.33 -1.27 26.21
CA GLY A 169 11.10 -2.04 26.05
C GLY A 169 10.22 -1.65 24.86
N LEU A 170 10.74 -0.93 23.86
CA LEU A 170 10.05 -0.79 22.58
C LEU A 170 10.09 -2.14 21.85
N ILE A 171 8.92 -2.68 21.52
CA ILE A 171 8.81 -3.91 20.72
C ILE A 171 8.67 -3.51 19.26
N THR A 172 9.54 -3.98 18.38
CA THR A 172 9.43 -3.70 16.94
C THR A 172 9.13 -4.97 16.18
N ILE A 173 8.13 -4.93 15.29
CA ILE A 173 7.91 -5.96 14.27
C ILE A 173 8.16 -5.37 12.88
N ALA A 174 9.16 -5.92 12.20
CA ALA A 174 9.65 -5.48 10.90
C ALA A 174 9.57 -6.62 9.87
N GLY A 175 9.44 -6.27 8.60
CA GLY A 175 9.40 -7.24 7.50
C GLY A 175 8.09 -8.03 7.42
N GLY A 176 8.21 -9.30 6.99
CA GLY A 176 7.08 -10.21 6.84
C GLY A 176 6.29 -10.05 5.54
N LYS A 177 5.23 -10.85 5.43
CA LYS A 177 4.37 -10.94 4.24
C LYS A 177 2.91 -10.73 4.63
N TRP A 178 2.14 -10.20 3.68
CA TRP A 178 0.69 -10.11 3.82
C TRP A 178 0.06 -11.47 4.15
N THR A 179 0.51 -12.56 3.51
CA THR A 179 -0.05 -13.91 3.74
C THR A 179 0.20 -14.45 5.15
N THR A 180 1.15 -13.90 5.89
CA THR A 180 1.52 -14.36 7.25
C THR A 180 1.07 -13.38 8.35
N TYR A 181 0.35 -12.31 8.01
CA TYR A 181 0.02 -11.22 8.93
C TYR A 181 -0.65 -11.69 10.24
N ARG A 182 -1.55 -12.68 10.19
CA ARG A 182 -2.24 -13.20 11.38
C ARG A 182 -1.26 -13.82 12.37
N LYS A 183 -0.37 -14.70 11.87
CA LYS A 183 0.65 -15.36 12.70
C LYS A 183 1.68 -14.37 13.23
N MET A 184 2.04 -13.37 12.42
CA MET A 184 2.90 -12.27 12.84
C MET A 184 2.28 -11.47 14.00
N GLY A 185 0.98 -11.15 13.89
CA GLY A 185 0.21 -10.47 14.93
C GLY A 185 0.12 -11.30 16.21
N GLU A 186 -0.14 -12.60 16.09
CA GLU A 186 -0.12 -13.54 17.21
C GLU A 186 1.25 -13.57 17.92
N GLU A 187 2.35 -13.71 17.17
CA GLU A 187 3.68 -13.78 17.77
C GLU A 187 4.08 -12.50 18.50
N VAL A 188 3.81 -11.32 17.91
CA VAL A 188 4.17 -10.05 18.55
C VAL A 188 3.34 -9.76 19.80
N ILE A 189 2.07 -10.15 19.80
CA ILE A 189 1.21 -10.02 20.99
C ILE A 189 1.67 -10.97 22.09
N ASN A 190 1.98 -12.23 21.78
CA ASN A 190 2.49 -13.18 22.78
C ASN A 190 3.79 -12.65 23.43
N LYS A 191 4.72 -12.09 22.64
CA LYS A 191 5.94 -11.45 23.15
C LYS A 191 5.65 -10.21 23.99
N ALA A 192 4.67 -9.40 23.59
CA ALA A 192 4.25 -8.22 24.34
C ALA A 192 3.64 -8.57 25.69
N GLU A 193 2.83 -9.64 25.75
CA GLU A 193 2.25 -10.16 26.98
C GLU A 193 3.34 -10.65 27.94
N GLU A 194 4.26 -11.48 27.45
CA GLU A 194 5.40 -12.01 28.22
C GLU A 194 6.28 -10.89 28.76
N PHE A 195 6.72 -9.98 27.89
CA PHE A 195 7.63 -8.89 28.25
C PHE A 195 7.02 -7.91 29.26
N SER A 196 5.73 -7.59 29.09
CA SER A 196 5.05 -6.55 29.88
C SER A 196 4.31 -7.09 31.10
N GLY A 197 4.35 -8.41 31.33
CA GLY A 197 3.59 -9.08 32.39
C GLY A 197 2.09 -8.80 32.27
N LEU A 198 1.54 -8.89 31.05
CA LEU A 198 0.10 -8.82 30.81
C LEU A 198 -0.51 -10.21 30.99
N ASP A 199 -1.74 -10.27 31.46
CA ASP A 199 -2.47 -11.53 31.54
C ASP A 199 -2.72 -12.05 30.12
N SER A 200 -2.27 -13.28 29.85
CA SER A 200 -2.50 -13.95 28.57
C SER A 200 -3.82 -14.71 28.58
N LEU A 201 -4.68 -14.44 27.60
CA LEU A 201 -5.93 -15.17 27.37
C LEU A 201 -5.81 -16.21 26.25
N GLY A 202 -4.62 -16.32 25.64
CA GLY A 202 -4.38 -17.12 24.43
C GLY A 202 -4.95 -16.48 23.17
N CYS A 203 -4.32 -16.75 22.02
CA CYS A 203 -4.74 -16.16 20.74
C CYS A 203 -6.01 -16.85 20.20
N GLN A 204 -7.05 -16.06 19.93
CA GLN A 204 -8.32 -16.54 19.34
C GLN A 204 -8.47 -16.16 17.85
N THR A 205 -7.42 -15.57 17.25
CA THR A 205 -7.54 -14.94 15.91
C THR A 205 -7.66 -15.93 14.76
N GLU A 206 -7.39 -17.22 14.98
CA GLU A 206 -7.55 -18.25 13.95
C GLU A 206 -9.02 -18.46 13.56
N SER A 207 -9.94 -18.38 14.54
CA SER A 207 -11.37 -18.55 14.34
C SER A 207 -12.17 -17.26 14.43
N LEU A 208 -11.52 -16.12 14.72
CA LEU A 208 -12.19 -14.83 14.81
C LEU A 208 -12.43 -14.26 13.40
N GLU A 209 -13.69 -14.13 13.03
CA GLU A 209 -14.07 -13.52 11.75
C GLU A 209 -13.80 -12.01 11.75
N ILE A 210 -13.26 -11.49 10.65
CA ILE A 210 -13.10 -10.06 10.44
C ILE A 210 -14.45 -9.49 9.98
N HIS A 211 -14.94 -8.45 10.64
CA HIS A 211 -16.15 -7.75 10.23
C HIS A 211 -16.02 -7.18 8.81
N THR A 212 -16.86 -7.65 7.89
CA THR A 212 -17.03 -7.04 6.56
C THR A 212 -18.22 -6.10 6.57
N LEU A 213 -17.98 -4.79 6.43
CA LEU A 213 -19.02 -3.76 6.38
C LEU A 213 -19.47 -3.42 4.95
N MET A 214 -18.96 -4.11 3.93
CA MET A 214 -19.32 -3.85 2.54
C MET A 214 -20.82 -4.14 2.33
N PRO A 215 -21.65 -3.13 2.01
CA PRO A 215 -23.01 -3.37 1.60
C PRO A 215 -22.99 -4.23 0.34
N THR A 216 -23.73 -5.33 0.31
CA THR A 216 -24.03 -6.02 -0.95
C THR A 216 -24.78 -5.04 -1.85
N ALA A 217 -24.21 -4.70 -3.01
CA ALA A 217 -24.88 -3.80 -3.96
C ALA A 217 -26.26 -4.37 -4.32
N THR A 218 -27.31 -3.60 -4.06
CA THR A 218 -28.71 -4.04 -4.25
C THR A 218 -29.26 -3.73 -5.64
N SER A 219 -28.57 -2.92 -6.47
CA SER A 219 -28.92 -2.68 -7.87
C SER A 219 -27.71 -2.23 -8.72
N GLU A 220 -27.71 -2.58 -10.02
CA GLU A 220 -26.71 -2.15 -11.00
C GLU A 220 -26.88 -0.69 -11.46
N GLU A 221 -27.97 -0.02 -11.07
CA GLU A 221 -28.39 1.28 -11.63
C GLU A 221 -27.68 2.51 -11.02
N GLU A 222 -26.78 2.32 -10.04
CA GLU A 222 -26.09 3.43 -9.36
C GLU A 222 -24.55 3.32 -9.38
N LYS A 223 -23.96 2.91 -10.51
CA LYS A 223 -22.50 3.00 -10.69
C LYS A 223 -22.01 4.44 -10.54
N LEU A 224 -20.83 4.61 -9.93
CA LEU A 224 -20.13 5.88 -9.85
C LEU A 224 -19.59 6.34 -11.20
N HIS A 225 -19.10 5.39 -12.00
CA HIS A 225 -18.49 5.64 -13.31
C HIS A 225 -18.76 4.44 -14.22
N ALA A 226 -18.83 4.64 -15.54
CA ALA A 226 -19.08 3.57 -16.49
C ALA A 226 -17.98 2.48 -16.44
N ASP A 227 -16.74 2.92 -16.29
CA ASP A 227 -15.53 2.08 -16.28
C ASP A 227 -15.15 1.51 -14.90
N LEU A 228 -15.93 1.80 -13.86
CA LEU A 228 -15.65 1.32 -12.50
C LEU A 228 -16.78 0.42 -12.00
N PRO A 229 -16.47 -0.64 -11.23
CA PRO A 229 -17.46 -1.57 -10.71
C PRO A 229 -18.17 -1.06 -9.44
N PHE A 230 -17.91 0.18 -9.01
CA PHE A 230 -18.34 0.68 -7.70
C PHE A 230 -19.60 1.52 -7.77
N THR A 231 -20.41 1.46 -6.72
CA THR A 231 -21.66 2.21 -6.60
C THR A 231 -21.57 3.41 -5.66
N ARG A 232 -22.53 4.33 -5.77
CA ARG A 232 -22.62 5.49 -4.86
C ARG A 232 -22.83 5.06 -3.41
N ASP A 233 -23.54 3.96 -3.16
CA ASP A 233 -23.70 3.39 -1.82
C ASP A 233 -22.39 2.91 -1.20
N GLN A 234 -21.53 2.25 -1.99
CA GLN A 234 -20.21 1.83 -1.50
C GLN A 234 -19.33 3.04 -1.17
N LEU A 235 -19.37 4.11 -1.98
CA LEU A 235 -18.72 5.37 -1.67
C LEU A 235 -19.22 5.91 -0.31
N GLN A 236 -20.53 6.01 -0.13
CA GLN A 236 -21.10 6.54 1.12
C GLN A 236 -20.76 5.66 2.34
N ALA A 237 -20.79 4.33 2.19
CA ALA A 237 -20.42 3.39 3.24
C ALA A 237 -18.94 3.53 3.64
N SER A 238 -18.05 3.73 2.67
CA SER A 238 -16.62 3.95 2.94
C SER A 238 -16.38 5.16 3.87
N ILE A 239 -17.17 6.22 3.69
CA ILE A 239 -17.12 7.40 4.53
C ILE A 239 -17.81 7.09 5.88
N LYS A 240 -19.08 6.68 5.87
CA LYS A 240 -19.90 6.53 7.09
C LYS A 240 -19.37 5.46 8.05
N SER A 241 -18.83 4.36 7.53
CA SER A 241 -18.60 3.13 8.30
C SER A 241 -17.15 2.63 8.28
N GLU A 242 -16.30 3.12 7.37
CA GLU A 242 -14.92 2.62 7.19
C GLU A 242 -13.83 3.67 7.44
N MET A 243 -14.19 4.75 8.15
CA MET A 243 -13.29 5.86 8.53
C MET A 243 -12.54 6.50 7.33
N ALA A 244 -13.11 6.52 6.12
CA ALA A 244 -12.47 7.23 5.00
C ALA A 244 -12.52 8.76 5.23
N MET A 245 -11.37 9.39 5.46
CA MET A 245 -11.29 10.82 5.82
C MET A 245 -10.88 11.70 4.64
N THR A 246 -10.20 11.13 3.65
CA THR A 246 -9.66 11.82 2.49
C THR A 246 -10.21 11.26 1.18
N ILE A 247 -10.02 12.01 0.09
CA ILE A 247 -10.35 11.54 -1.27
C ILE A 247 -9.62 10.23 -1.58
N GLU A 248 -8.36 10.14 -1.15
CA GLU A 248 -7.52 8.97 -1.38
C GLU A 248 -7.96 7.75 -0.56
N ASP A 249 -8.45 7.94 0.67
CA ASP A 249 -9.01 6.83 1.46
C ASP A 249 -10.17 6.18 0.71
N VAL A 250 -11.06 6.99 0.14
CA VAL A 250 -12.21 6.51 -0.62
C VAL A 250 -11.76 5.84 -1.92
N LEU A 251 -11.08 6.59 -2.79
CA LEU A 251 -10.84 6.16 -4.17
C LEU A 251 -9.68 5.19 -4.31
N ALA A 252 -8.60 5.31 -3.52
CA ALA A 252 -7.44 4.43 -3.64
C ALA A 252 -7.50 3.21 -2.70
N ARG A 253 -8.05 3.38 -1.48
CA ARG A 253 -7.96 2.35 -0.44
C ARG A 253 -9.24 1.53 -0.27
N ARG A 254 -10.41 2.16 -0.17
CA ARG A 254 -11.70 1.45 0.05
C ARG A 254 -12.27 0.91 -1.25
N LEU A 255 -12.38 1.76 -2.26
CA LEU A 255 -12.86 1.35 -3.58
C LEU A 255 -11.74 0.79 -4.45
N ARG A 256 -10.51 1.30 -4.34
CA ARG A 256 -9.39 0.94 -5.25
C ARG A 256 -9.65 1.32 -6.72
N ALA A 257 -10.46 2.36 -6.94
CA ALA A 257 -10.70 2.95 -8.25
C ALA A 257 -9.41 3.42 -8.93
N THR A 258 -8.47 4.02 -8.19
CA THR A 258 -7.19 4.50 -8.76
C THR A 258 -6.31 3.36 -9.27
N VAL A 259 -6.48 2.14 -8.73
CA VAL A 259 -5.80 0.94 -9.22
C VAL A 259 -6.43 0.46 -10.52
N LEU A 260 -7.76 0.51 -10.66
CA LEU A 260 -8.42 0.02 -11.88
C LEU A 260 -8.29 0.99 -13.06
N ASP A 261 -8.50 2.27 -12.79
CA ASP A 261 -8.51 3.32 -13.81
C ASP A 261 -8.32 4.70 -13.15
N ASN A 262 -7.16 5.29 -13.40
CA ASN A 262 -6.76 6.52 -12.75
C ASN A 262 -7.53 7.74 -13.27
N GLU A 263 -7.85 7.77 -14.56
CA GLU A 263 -8.62 8.85 -15.17
C GLU A 263 -10.06 8.84 -14.65
N ALA A 264 -10.69 7.67 -14.63
CA ALA A 264 -12.02 7.49 -14.05
C ALA A 264 -12.06 7.83 -12.55
N ALA A 265 -11.04 7.44 -11.78
CA ALA A 265 -10.96 7.82 -10.37
C ALA A 265 -10.80 9.34 -10.20
N THR A 266 -9.97 9.97 -11.03
CA THR A 266 -9.73 11.42 -11.01
C THR A 266 -10.99 12.22 -11.30
N SER A 267 -11.83 11.77 -12.24
CA SER A 267 -13.10 12.44 -12.56
C SER A 267 -14.07 12.47 -11.37
N LEU A 268 -13.96 11.50 -10.45
CA LEU A 268 -14.77 11.40 -9.24
C LEU A 268 -14.27 12.26 -8.06
N ALA A 269 -13.06 12.84 -8.14
CA ALA A 269 -12.43 13.54 -7.02
C ALA A 269 -13.30 14.69 -6.47
N ASN A 270 -13.93 15.48 -7.35
CA ASN A 270 -14.80 16.59 -6.93
C ASN A 270 -16.10 16.10 -6.25
N GLU A 271 -16.69 14.99 -6.71
CA GLU A 271 -17.87 14.42 -6.07
C GLU A 271 -17.52 13.93 -4.65
N VAL A 272 -16.45 13.13 -4.52
CA VAL A 272 -15.97 12.62 -3.24
C VAL A 272 -15.65 13.77 -2.29
N ALA A 273 -14.92 14.79 -2.76
CA ALA A 273 -14.59 15.95 -1.95
C ALA A 273 -15.84 16.69 -1.46
N SER A 274 -16.87 16.86 -2.32
CA SER A 274 -18.13 17.49 -1.93
C SER A 274 -18.86 16.71 -0.83
N ILE A 275 -18.85 15.37 -0.92
CA ILE A 275 -19.45 14.52 0.10
C ILE A 275 -18.66 14.65 1.42
N LEU A 276 -17.32 14.59 1.37
CA LEU A 276 -16.49 14.80 2.55
C LEU A 276 -16.76 16.15 3.23
N VAL A 277 -16.95 17.22 2.46
CA VAL A 277 -17.32 18.52 3.02
C VAL A 277 -18.70 18.49 3.69
N SER A 278 -19.70 17.87 3.05
CA SER A 278 -21.04 17.73 3.65
C SER A 278 -21.05 16.95 4.97
N THR A 279 -20.06 16.07 5.17
CA THR A 279 -19.88 15.32 6.43
C THR A 279 -19.03 16.04 7.47
N GLY A 280 -18.49 17.21 7.15
CA GLY A 280 -17.57 17.96 8.02
C GLY A 280 -16.15 17.38 8.12
N ARG A 281 -15.79 16.41 7.27
CA ARG A 281 -14.45 15.79 7.22
C ARG A 281 -13.44 16.61 6.42
N LEU A 282 -13.94 17.48 5.55
CA LEU A 282 -13.15 18.42 4.75
C LEU A 282 -13.78 19.81 4.87
N SER A 283 -12.98 20.86 4.93
CA SER A 283 -13.52 22.22 4.89
C SER A 283 -13.82 22.65 3.45
N GLU A 284 -14.83 23.50 3.25
CA GLU A 284 -15.09 24.10 1.93
C GLU A 284 -13.85 24.80 1.36
N THR A 285 -13.08 25.49 2.20
CA THR A 285 -11.84 26.17 1.80
C THR A 285 -10.70 25.21 1.45
N GLY A 286 -10.68 24.01 2.03
CA GLY A 286 -9.67 22.98 1.77
C GLY A 286 -9.98 22.11 0.56
N LYS A 287 -11.21 22.18 0.03
CA LYS A 287 -11.70 21.31 -1.05
C LYS A 287 -10.82 21.34 -2.30
N ALA A 288 -10.50 22.54 -2.80
CA ALA A 288 -9.70 22.68 -4.03
C ALA A 288 -8.29 22.09 -3.87
N LYS A 289 -7.65 22.38 -2.73
CA LYS A 289 -6.31 21.86 -2.40
C LYS A 289 -6.31 20.33 -2.29
N ALA A 290 -7.30 19.74 -1.62
CA ALA A 290 -7.40 18.29 -1.50
C ALA A 290 -7.56 17.59 -2.86
N ILE A 291 -8.33 18.18 -3.78
CA ILE A 291 -8.47 17.67 -5.16
C ILE A 291 -7.14 17.78 -5.91
N GLU A 292 -6.45 18.93 -5.82
CA GLU A 292 -5.15 19.14 -6.46
C GLU A 292 -4.10 18.15 -5.97
N GLU A 293 -3.98 17.97 -4.65
CA GLU A 293 -3.06 17.01 -4.03
C GLU A 293 -3.37 15.57 -4.46
N PHE A 294 -4.65 15.17 -4.45
CA PHE A 294 -5.06 13.85 -4.92
C PHE A 294 -4.67 13.63 -6.39
N ILE A 295 -4.92 14.60 -7.27
CA ILE A 295 -4.56 14.52 -8.68
C ILE A 295 -3.03 14.44 -8.84
N ALA A 296 -2.27 15.27 -8.16
CA ALA A 296 -0.81 15.28 -8.22
C ALA A 296 -0.18 13.96 -7.72
N ASN A 297 -0.76 13.35 -6.69
CA ASN A 297 -0.32 12.06 -6.17
C ASN A 297 -0.57 10.92 -7.15
N ASN A 298 -1.70 10.96 -7.87
CA ASN A 298 -2.09 9.91 -8.79
C ASN A 298 -1.60 10.14 -10.23
N GLN A 299 -1.09 11.32 -10.58
CA GLN A 299 -0.46 11.53 -11.89
C GLN A 299 0.75 10.60 -12.07
N ILE A 300 0.65 9.75 -13.09
CA ILE A 300 1.76 8.95 -13.61
C ILE A 300 2.39 9.80 -14.71
N ASP A 301 3.65 10.17 -14.56
CA ASP A 301 4.38 10.85 -15.62
C ASP A 301 4.78 9.83 -16.70
N LEU A 302 3.82 9.51 -17.57
CA LEU A 302 4.05 8.63 -18.72
C LEU A 302 4.88 9.32 -19.82
N LYS A 303 5.14 10.62 -19.73
CA LYS A 303 5.84 11.42 -20.77
C LYS A 303 7.35 11.47 -20.59
N SER A 304 7.88 11.13 -19.41
CA SER A 304 9.32 11.02 -19.16
C SER A 304 9.93 9.66 -19.54
N LEU A 305 9.10 8.72 -20.01
CA LEU A 305 9.58 7.46 -20.56
C LEU A 305 10.32 7.71 -21.89
N PRO A 306 11.55 7.20 -22.06
CA PRO A 306 12.19 7.26 -23.36
C PRO A 306 11.29 6.57 -24.38
N SER A 307 11.10 7.23 -25.54
CA SER A 307 10.37 6.63 -26.66
C SER A 307 10.98 5.27 -26.95
N MET A 308 10.19 4.20 -26.75
CA MET A 308 10.57 2.86 -27.15
C MET A 308 10.71 2.88 -28.67
N GLU A 309 11.93 3.10 -29.16
CA GLU A 309 12.21 2.95 -30.59
C GLU A 309 11.86 1.51 -30.93
N SER A 310 10.85 1.36 -31.79
CA SER A 310 10.44 0.10 -32.37
C SER A 310 11.67 -0.57 -32.96
N GLY A 311 12.18 -1.60 -32.28
CA GLY A 311 13.20 -2.47 -32.82
C GLY A 311 12.70 -3.04 -34.15
N SER A 312 13.38 -2.66 -35.22
CA SER A 312 13.19 -3.10 -36.60
C SER A 312 13.32 -4.60 -36.77
#